data_AF-A0A849DAN9-F1
#
_entry.id   AF-A0A849DAN9-F1
#
_cell.length_a   1.000
_cell.length_b   1.000
_cell.length_c   1.000
_cell.angle_alpha   90.00
_cell.angle_beta   90.00
_cell.angle_gamma   90.00
#
_symmetry.space_group_name_H-M   'P 1'
#
loop_
_entity.id
_entity.type
_entity.pdbx_description
1 polymer ?
#
loop_
_entity_poly.entity_id
_entity_poly.type
_entity_poly.pdbx_seq_one_letter_code
_entity_poly.pdbx_strand_id
1 'polypeptide(L)'
;PSGRLEANLSDNKLYYINFFAQPYPLTSGPAVYDLSLQEDRVIDMLGIAQEIEAEIGTSLVLTDIYYLESAELFAVCYAEATPADSWNGGLIFLRPSGEKVYRLELPFVPTYVIRQ
;
A
#
# COMPACT_ATOMS: atom_id res chain seq x y z
N PRO A 1 12.51 -17.11 -2.53
CA PRO A 1 13.09 -16.61 -1.26
C PRO A 1 12.04 -16.65 -0.15
N SER A 2 12.26 -17.47 0.88
CA SER A 2 11.43 -17.50 2.08
C SER A 2 11.81 -16.32 2.99
N GLY A 3 11.15 -15.18 2.80
CA GLY A 3 11.19 -14.04 3.72
C GLY A 3 10.18 -14.23 4.86
N ARG A 4 10.33 -13.44 5.94
CA ARG A 4 9.27 -13.32 6.95
C ARG A 4 8.00 -12.80 6.28
N LEU A 5 6.87 -13.49 6.49
CA LEU A 5 5.57 -12.98 6.10
C LEU A 5 5.23 -11.81 7.04
N GLU A 6 5.24 -10.59 6.51
CA GLU A 6 4.60 -9.47 7.20
C GLU A 6 3.10 -9.58 7.00
N ALA A 7 2.43 -10.18 7.98
CA ALA A 7 0.99 -10.30 8.00
C ALA A 7 0.44 -10.02 9.39
N ASN A 8 -0.78 -9.48 9.43
CA ASN A 8 -1.57 -9.31 10.64
C ASN A 8 -2.82 -10.17 10.53
N LEU A 9 -3.16 -10.87 11.61
CA LEU A 9 -4.37 -11.69 11.70
C LEU A 9 -5.33 -10.99 12.65
N SER A 10 -6.49 -10.57 12.14
CA SER A 10 -7.54 -9.93 12.94
C SER A 10 -8.90 -10.33 12.37
N ASP A 11 -9.87 -10.66 13.24
CA ASP A 11 -11.24 -11.01 12.86
C ASP A 11 -11.39 -11.98 11.67
N ASN A 12 -10.70 -13.13 11.74
CA ASN A 12 -10.64 -14.14 10.68
C ASN A 12 -10.12 -13.63 9.32
N LYS A 13 -9.41 -12.51 9.30
CA LYS A 13 -8.78 -11.98 8.10
C LYS A 13 -7.28 -11.89 8.29
N LEU A 14 -6.55 -12.38 7.30
CA LEU A 14 -5.11 -12.22 7.19
C LEU A 14 -4.84 -11.05 6.26
N TYR A 15 -4.26 -9.98 6.80
CA TYR A 15 -3.84 -8.79 6.06
C TYR A 15 -2.35 -8.92 5.77
N TYR A 16 -1.96 -8.93 4.50
CA TYR A 16 -0.58 -9.25 4.12
C TYR A 16 -0.13 -8.46 2.89
N ILE A 17 1.18 -8.49 2.64
CA ILE A 17 1.79 -7.93 1.44
C ILE A 17 1.85 -9.04 0.38
N ASN A 18 1.13 -8.85 -0.73
CA ASN A 18 1.22 -9.70 -1.90
C ASN A 18 2.34 -9.22 -2.82
N PHE A 19 3.25 -10.12 -3.18
CA PHE A 19 4.34 -9.84 -4.13
C PHE A 19 3.94 -10.30 -5.53
N PHE A 20 3.97 -9.39 -6.49
CA PHE A 20 3.55 -9.68 -7.86
C PHE A 20 4.65 -10.39 -8.65
N ALA A 21 4.25 -11.38 -9.46
CA ALA A 21 5.15 -12.03 -10.41
C ALA A 21 5.64 -11.01 -11.45
N GLN A 22 6.96 -10.89 -11.59
CA GLN A 22 7.57 -9.95 -12.55
C GLN A 22 7.46 -10.50 -13.98
N PRO A 23 7.26 -9.65 -15.01
CA PRO A 23 7.47 -8.19 -15.05
C PRO A 23 6.19 -7.33 -14.85
N TYR A 24 5.46 -7.51 -13.76
CA TYR A 24 4.34 -6.63 -13.40
C TYR A 24 4.81 -5.19 -13.07
N PRO A 25 4.05 -4.12 -13.40
CA PRO A 25 4.46 -2.73 -13.15
C PRO A 25 4.72 -2.38 -11.68
N LEU A 26 4.11 -3.13 -10.76
CA LEU A 26 4.33 -3.01 -9.33
C LEU A 26 5.05 -4.24 -8.80
N THR A 27 5.85 -4.07 -7.75
CA THR A 27 6.55 -5.18 -7.09
C THR A 27 5.65 -5.87 -6.06
N SER A 28 4.79 -5.10 -5.39
CA SER A 28 3.90 -5.60 -4.34
C SER A 28 2.66 -4.72 -4.15
N GLY A 29 1.67 -5.25 -3.43
CA GLY A 29 0.44 -4.58 -3.06
C GLY A 29 -0.20 -5.21 -1.81
N PRO A 30 -1.13 -4.50 -1.14
CA PRO A 30 -1.84 -5.06 0.00
C PRO A 30 -2.88 -6.09 -0.46
N ALA A 31 -3.06 -7.13 0.37
CA ALA A 31 -4.03 -8.18 0.14
C ALA A 31 -4.66 -8.65 1.44
N VAL A 32 -5.83 -9.27 1.31
CA VAL A 32 -6.65 -9.74 2.42
C VAL A 32 -7.12 -11.15 2.10
N TYR A 33 -6.80 -12.10 2.96
CA TYR A 33 -7.36 -13.44 2.90
C TYR A 33 -8.40 -13.62 4.00
N ASP A 34 -9.64 -13.89 3.62
CA ASP A 34 -10.73 -14.19 4.56
C ASP A 34 -10.74 -15.69 4.87
N LEU A 35 -10.42 -16.06 6.12
CA LEU A 35 -10.35 -17.44 6.58
C LEU A 35 -11.72 -18.12 6.66
N SER A 36 -12.80 -17.33 6.80
CA SER A 36 -14.16 -17.87 6.90
C SER A 36 -14.69 -18.26 5.54
N LEU A 37 -14.41 -17.42 4.52
CA LEU A 37 -14.83 -17.65 3.14
C LEU A 37 -13.80 -18.44 2.33
N GLN A 38 -12.55 -18.53 2.82
CA GLN A 38 -11.39 -19.06 2.10
C GLN A 38 -11.11 -18.29 0.80
N GLU A 39 -11.38 -16.99 0.80
CA GLU A 39 -11.26 -16.11 -0.35
C GLU A 39 -10.05 -15.18 -0.19
N ASP A 40 -9.28 -15.06 -1.27
CA ASP A 40 -8.17 -14.11 -1.35
C ASP A 40 -8.57 -12.90 -2.18
N ARG A 41 -8.32 -11.69 -1.65
CA ARG A 41 -8.49 -10.44 -2.37
C ARG A 41 -7.20 -9.64 -2.37
N VAL A 42 -6.65 -9.45 -3.56
CA VAL A 42 -5.57 -8.50 -3.82
C VAL A 42 -6.16 -7.14 -4.20
N ILE A 43 -5.68 -6.08 -3.56
CA ILE A 43 -6.13 -4.71 -3.85
C ILE A 43 -5.50 -4.23 -5.17
N ASP A 44 -6.30 -3.58 -6.04
CA ASP A 44 -5.84 -3.02 -7.32
C ASP A 44 -5.00 -1.76 -7.11
N MET A 45 -3.74 -1.98 -6.77
CA MET A 45 -2.79 -0.88 -6.56
C MET A 45 -2.40 -0.18 -7.85
N LEU A 46 -2.53 -0.83 -9.01
CA LEU A 46 -2.19 -0.21 -10.29
C LEU A 46 -3.22 0.87 -10.63
N GLY A 47 -4.51 0.55 -10.52
CA GLY A 47 -5.58 1.53 -10.71
C GLY A 47 -5.49 2.68 -9.71
N ILE A 48 -5.27 2.38 -8.43
CA ILE A 48 -5.12 3.40 -7.37
C ILE A 48 -3.90 4.31 -7.63
N ALA A 49 -2.76 3.72 -8.02
CA ALA A 49 -1.57 4.51 -8.34
C ALA A 49 -1.84 5.46 -9.50
N GLN A 50 -2.43 4.97 -10.60
CA GLN A 50 -2.77 5.78 -11.77
C GLN A 50 -3.76 6.91 -11.44
N GLU A 51 -4.75 6.66 -10.59
CA GLU A 51 -5.69 7.68 -10.13
C GLU A 51 -4.94 8.81 -9.39
N ILE A 52 -4.01 8.45 -8.51
CA ILE A 52 -3.25 9.43 -7.73
C ILE A 52 -2.26 10.18 -8.60
N GLU A 53 -1.57 9.51 -9.52
CA GLU A 53 -0.66 10.15 -10.49
C GLU A 53 -1.41 11.21 -11.32
N ALA A 54 -2.65 10.92 -11.71
CA ALA A 54 -3.51 11.89 -12.38
C ALA A 54 -3.92 13.07 -11.49
N GLU A 55 -4.09 12.86 -10.18
CA GLU A 55 -4.39 13.92 -9.21
C GLU A 55 -3.19 14.84 -8.95
N ILE A 56 -1.98 14.29 -8.85
CA ILE A 56 -0.76 15.05 -8.50
C ILE A 56 0.02 15.55 -9.72
N GLY A 57 -0.27 15.02 -10.92
CA GLY A 57 0.39 15.41 -12.16
C GLY A 57 1.84 14.93 -12.30
N THR A 58 2.25 13.95 -11.48
CA THR A 58 3.56 13.30 -11.53
C THR A 58 3.42 11.81 -11.28
N SER A 59 4.37 11.02 -11.78
CA SER A 59 4.45 9.59 -11.47
C SER A 59 4.83 9.36 -10.01
N LEU A 60 4.43 8.21 -9.48
CA LEU A 60 4.75 7.79 -8.13
C LEU A 60 5.43 6.42 -8.10
N VAL A 61 6.18 6.18 -7.04
CA VAL A 61 6.79 4.89 -6.73
C VAL A 61 6.28 4.45 -5.37
N LEU A 62 5.58 3.32 -5.32
CA LEU A 62 5.18 2.69 -4.07
C LEU A 62 6.40 2.08 -3.39
N THR A 63 6.56 2.33 -2.09
CA THR A 63 7.78 1.98 -1.35
C THR A 63 7.53 0.93 -0.27
N ASP A 64 6.67 1.24 0.69
CA ASP A 64 6.35 0.39 1.84
C ASP A 64 4.84 0.26 2.04
N ILE A 65 4.41 -0.83 2.68
CA ILE A 65 2.99 -1.11 2.95
C ILE A 65 2.87 -1.58 4.40
N TYR A 66 1.95 -0.97 5.13
CA TYR A 66 1.64 -1.30 6.52
C TYR A 66 0.14 -1.50 6.69
N TYR A 67 -0.25 -2.46 7.54
CA TYR A 67 -1.63 -2.55 8.02
C TYR A 67 -1.72 -1.95 9.43
N LEU A 68 -2.65 -1.03 9.60
CA LEU A 68 -2.95 -0.32 10.85
C LEU A 68 -4.22 -0.94 11.45
N GLU A 69 -4.05 -1.87 12.38
CA GLU A 69 -5.15 -2.68 12.92
C GLU A 69 -6.20 -1.82 13.64
N SER A 70 -5.79 -0.86 14.46
CA SER A 70 -6.70 0.03 15.19
C SER A 70 -7.60 0.90 14.30
N ALA A 71 -7.16 1.19 13.07
CA ALA A 71 -7.90 1.96 12.08
C ALA A 71 -8.54 1.09 11.00
N GLU A 72 -8.19 -0.21 10.94
CA GLU A 72 -8.50 -1.12 9.85
C GLU A 72 -8.12 -0.59 8.46
N LEU A 73 -6.93 0.01 8.33
CA LEU A 73 -6.45 0.61 7.07
C LEU A 73 -5.11 0.04 6.64
N PHE A 74 -4.91 -0.06 5.33
CA PHE A 74 -3.57 -0.11 4.76
C PHE A 74 -3.02 1.30 4.61
N ALA A 75 -1.81 1.53 5.09
CA ALA A 75 -1.02 2.71 4.81
C ALA A 75 0.08 2.32 3.81
N VAL A 76 0.01 2.89 2.60
CA VAL A 76 0.95 2.65 1.52
C VAL A 76 1.82 3.89 1.35
N CYS A 77 3.12 3.75 1.60
CA CYS A 77 4.09 4.81 1.38
C CYS A 77 4.35 4.99 -0.11
N TYR A 78 4.49 6.25 -0.54
CA TYR A 78 4.90 6.58 -1.91
C TYR A 78 5.98 7.65 -1.93
N ALA A 79 6.76 7.64 -3.01
CA ALA A 79 7.67 8.71 -3.41
C ALA A 79 7.22 9.28 -4.75
N GLU A 80 7.33 10.59 -4.94
CA GLU A 80 7.11 11.21 -6.24
C GLU A 80 8.34 11.02 -7.12
N ALA A 81 8.14 10.64 -8.38
CA ALA A 81 9.20 10.50 -9.38
C ALA A 81 9.63 11.86 -9.95
N THR A 82 10.04 12.79 -9.08
CA THR A 82 10.50 14.14 -9.43
C THR A 82 12.03 14.22 -9.52
N PRO A 83 12.59 15.25 -10.18
CA PRO A 83 14.05 15.47 -10.24
C PRO A 83 14.67 15.57 -8.84
N ALA A 84 15.92 15.13 -8.73
CA ALA A 84 16.66 14.80 -7.49
C ALA A 84 16.69 15.83 -6.34
N ASP A 85 16.17 17.04 -6.54
CA ASP A 85 16.20 18.14 -5.59
C ASP A 85 14.91 18.23 -4.73
N SER A 86 13.89 17.43 -5.01
CA SER A 86 12.66 17.35 -4.20
C SER A 86 12.32 15.90 -3.83
N TRP A 87 12.59 15.51 -2.58
CA TRP A 87 12.13 14.22 -2.04
C TRP A 87 10.71 14.37 -1.48
N ASN A 88 9.73 14.49 -2.37
CA ASN A 88 8.33 14.50 -1.98
C ASN A 88 7.77 13.08 -1.92
N GLY A 89 6.84 12.86 -1.01
CA GLY A 89 6.20 11.58 -0.86
C GLY A 89 4.98 11.68 0.03
N GLY A 90 4.59 10.55 0.60
CA GLY A 90 3.45 10.54 1.48
C GLY A 90 2.91 9.16 1.75
N LEU A 91 1.67 9.13 2.23
CA LEU A 91 0.92 7.93 2.57
C LEU A 91 -0.40 7.93 1.82
N ILE A 92 -0.78 6.76 1.33
CA ILE A 92 -2.10 6.47 0.78
C ILE A 92 -2.79 5.55 1.77
N PHE A 93 -3.93 5.97 2.30
CA PHE A 93 -4.73 5.18 3.21
C PHE A 93 -5.85 4.49 2.44
N LEU A 94 -5.87 3.16 2.52
CA LEU A 94 -6.81 2.31 1.80
C LEU A 94 -7.58 1.45 2.80
N ARG A 95 -8.89 1.29 2.57
CA ARG A 95 -9.63 0.23 3.24
C ARG A 95 -9.23 -1.12 2.68
N PRO A 96 -9.40 -2.21 3.45
CA PRO A 96 -9.31 -3.57 2.96
C PRO A 96 -10.09 -3.79 1.66
N SER A 97 -11.22 -3.09 1.48
CA SER A 97 -12.07 -3.10 0.27
C SER A 97 -11.38 -2.64 -1.01
N GLY A 98 -10.24 -1.97 -0.91
CA GLY A 98 -9.58 -1.27 -2.03
C GLY A 98 -10.06 0.17 -2.21
N GLU A 99 -10.93 0.67 -1.33
CA GLU A 99 -11.36 2.07 -1.36
C GLU A 99 -10.26 3.00 -0.84
N LYS A 100 -9.91 4.03 -1.64
CA LYS A 100 -9.05 5.13 -1.22
C LYS A 100 -9.76 6.00 -0.20
N VAL A 101 -9.24 6.06 1.02
CA VAL A 101 -9.79 6.90 2.10
C VAL A 101 -9.21 8.31 2.02
N TYR A 102 -7.89 8.42 1.98
CA TYR A 102 -7.19 9.70 2.02
C TYR A 102 -5.73 9.56 1.54
N ARG A 103 -5.15 10.66 1.04
CA ARG A 103 -3.73 10.81 0.73
C ARG A 103 -3.12 11.86 1.63
N LEU A 104 -2.13 11.49 2.42
CA LEU A 104 -1.33 12.42 3.22
C LEU A 104 -0.04 12.75 2.46
N GLU A 105 0.11 14.00 2.05
CA GLU A 105 1.34 14.50 1.44
C GLU A 105 2.35 14.90 2.51
N LEU A 106 3.62 14.55 2.29
CA LEU A 106 4.72 14.82 3.20
C LEU A 106 5.92 15.38 2.43
N PRO A 107 6.69 16.31 3.03
CA PRO A 107 7.89 16.87 2.42
C PRO A 107 9.09 15.90 2.50
N PHE A 108 8.83 14.60 2.57
CA PHE A 108 9.80 13.51 2.64
C PHE A 108 9.13 12.18 2.24
N VAL A 109 9.93 11.17 1.89
CA VAL A 109 9.47 9.80 1.64
C VAL A 109 9.40 9.03 2.95
N PRO A 110 8.22 8.57 3.40
CA PRO A 110 8.10 7.83 4.66
C PRO A 110 8.69 6.43 4.53
N THR A 111 9.56 6.05 5.46
CA THR A 111 10.19 4.72 5.51
C THR A 111 9.65 3.84 6.63
N TYR A 112 8.78 4.38 7.49
CA TYR A 112 8.19 3.67 8.62
C TYR A 112 6.91 4.35 9.12
N VAL A 113 5.91 3.54 9.50
CA VAL A 113 4.68 4.00 10.14
C VAL A 113 4.52 3.30 11.49
N ILE A 114 4.36 4.08 12.56
CA ILE A 114 4.13 3.54 13.91
C ILE A 114 2.70 2.98 13.98
N ARG A 115 2.59 1.67 14.28
CA ARG A 115 1.34 0.95 14.45
C ARG A 115 0.93 1.10 15.93
N GLN A 116 -0.03 2.00 16.24
CA GLN A 116 -0.64 2.10 17.57
C GLN A 116 -1.98 1.39 17.60
#